data_AF-A0A1W6BXB6-F1
#
_entry.id   AF-A0A1W6BXB6-F1
#
_cell.length_a   1.000
_cell.length_b   1.000
_cell.length_c   1.000
_cell.angle_alpha   90.00
_cell.angle_beta   90.00
_cell.angle_gamma   90.00
#
_symmetry.space_group_name_H-M   'P 1'
#
loop_
_entity.id
_entity.type
_entity.pdbx_description
1 polymer ?
#
loop_
_entity_poly.entity_id
_entity_poly.type
_entity_poly.pdbx_seq_one_letter_code
_entity_poly.pdbx_strand_id
1 'polypeptide(L)' 'MSNLMLRKIYFYYEKAERFFHPLVGVASYDKYLEHMKEKHPEKTPKSREEFFKDYLERKYNSGGLNRCC' A
#
# COMPACT_ATOMS: atom_id res chain seq x y z
N MET A 1 -6.97 25.55 -12.35
CA MET A 1 -6.04 24.88 -13.29
C MET A 1 -4.95 24.02 -12.62
N SER A 2 -4.93 23.89 -11.29
CA SER A 2 -3.85 23.23 -10.51
C SER A 2 -4.06 21.73 -10.23
N ASN A 3 -5.24 21.18 -10.49
CA ASN A 3 -5.58 19.80 -10.08
C ASN A 3 -5.12 18.70 -11.06
N LEU A 4 -4.98 19.00 -12.36
CA LEU A 4 -4.72 17.97 -13.37
C LEU A 4 -3.25 17.48 -13.35
N MET A 5 -2.31 18.40 -13.13
CA MET A 5 -0.88 18.06 -13.05
C MET A 5 -0.57 17.24 -11.80
N LEU A 6 -1.11 17.65 -10.64
CA LEU A 6 -0.98 16.90 -9.39
C LEU A 6 -1.56 15.49 -9.52
N ARG A 7 -2.71 15.35 -10.17
CA ARG A 7 -3.35 14.05 -10.40
C ARG A 7 -2.54 13.14 -11.33
N LYS A 8 -1.86 13.69 -12.34
CA LYS A 8 -0.92 12.93 -13.18
C LYS A 8 0.30 12.47 -12.40
N ILE A 9 0.92 13.38 -11.63
CA ILE A 9 2.08 13.06 -10.78
C ILE A 9 1.71 11.95 -9.80
N TYR A 10 0.55 12.08 -9.14
CA TYR A 10 0.03 11.07 -8.22
C TYR A 10 -0.15 9.72 -8.92
N PHE A 11 -0.80 9.70 -10.09
CA PHE A 11 -1.00 8.48 -10.87
C PHE A 11 0.32 7.77 -11.20
N TYR A 12 1.33 8.51 -11.67
CA TYR A 12 2.64 7.93 -11.98
C TYR A 12 3.37 7.44 -10.72
N TYR A 13 3.29 8.20 -9.63
CA TYR A 13 3.85 7.82 -8.34
C TYR A 13 3.25 6.49 -7.86
N GLU A 14 1.92 6.34 -7.85
CA GLU A 14 1.25 5.10 -7.42
C GLU A 14 1.70 3.87 -8.22
N LYS A 15 1.94 4.04 -9.53
CA LYS A 15 2.42 2.95 -10.38
C LYS A 15 3.89 2.62 -10.19
N ALA A 16 4.72 3.60 -9.86
CA ALA A 16 6.13 3.39 -9.56
C ALA A 16 6.34 2.56 -8.28
N GLU A 17 5.46 2.70 -7.27
CA GLU A 17 5.57 2.00 -5.98
C GLU A 17 5.70 0.47 -6.12
N ARG A 18 5.00 -0.14 -7.10
CA ARG A 18 5.03 -1.60 -7.35
C ARG A 18 6.44 -2.13 -7.59
N PHE A 19 7.30 -1.31 -8.20
CA PHE A 19 8.67 -1.64 -8.55
C PHE A 19 9.67 -1.19 -7.48
N PHE A 20 9.58 0.05 -7.00
CA PHE A 20 10.61 0.62 -6.11
C PHE A 20 10.45 0.22 -4.65
N HIS A 21 9.23 0.10 -4.12
CA HIS A 21 9.03 -0.18 -2.69
C HIS A 21 9.67 -1.51 -2.24
N PRO A 22 9.55 -2.62 -2.99
CA PRO A 22 10.23 -3.86 -2.63
C PRO A 22 11.76 -3.73 -2.54
N LEU A 23 12.38 -2.88 -3.37
CA LEU A 23 13.84 -2.68 -3.38
C LEU A 23 14.36 -2.05 -2.09
N VAL A 24 13.51 -1.30 -1.39
CA VAL A 24 13.84 -0.62 -0.12
C VAL A 24 13.13 -1.24 1.08
N GLY A 25 12.57 -2.44 0.92
CA GLY A 25 11.87 -3.16 1.99
C GLY A 25 10.64 -2.40 2.51
N VAL A 26 9.91 -1.74 1.61
CA VAL A 26 8.63 -1.08 1.85
C VAL A 26 7.51 -1.85 1.16
N ALA A 27 6.31 -1.86 1.75
CA ALA A 27 5.16 -2.52 1.15
C ALA A 27 4.51 -1.65 0.04
N SER A 28 3.97 -2.27 -1.00
CA SER A 28 3.29 -1.57 -2.11
C SER A 28 1.77 -1.64 -1.93
N TYR A 29 1.09 -0.48 -2.02
CA TYR A 29 -0.36 -0.42 -1.88
C TYR A 29 -1.09 -1.08 -3.06
N ASP A 30 -0.58 -0.93 -4.28
CA ASP A 30 -1.11 -1.60 -5.49
C ASP A 30 -1.10 -3.13 -5.33
N LYS A 31 0.01 -3.71 -4.83
CA LYS A 31 0.10 -5.14 -4.53
C LYS A 31 -0.85 -5.58 -3.40
N TYR A 32 -1.05 -4.72 -2.39
CA TYR A 32 -2.02 -4.98 -1.32
C TYR A 32 -3.46 -5.03 -1.86
N LEU A 33 -3.84 -4.12 -2.77
CA LEU A 33 -5.16 -4.15 -3.40
C LEU A 33 -5.37 -5.40 -4.26
N GLU A 34 -4.34 -5.82 -5.01
CA GLU A 34 -4.34 -7.08 -5.78
C GLU A 34 -4.55 -8.29 -4.85
N HIS A 35 -3.77 -8.36 -3.76
CA HIS A 35 -3.93 -9.39 -2.74
C HIS A 35 -5.34 -9.41 -2.13
N MET A 36 -5.87 -8.25 -1.74
CA MET A 36 -7.22 -8.17 -1.17
C MET A 36 -8.27 -8.64 -2.18
N LYS A 37 -8.15 -8.25 -3.45
CA LYS A 37 -9.07 -8.68 -4.50
C LYS A 37 -9.03 -10.20 -4.73
N GLU A 38 -7.84 -10.80 -4.70
CA GLU A 38 -7.64 -12.22 -4.99
C GLU A 38 -7.93 -13.14 -3.79
N LYS A 39 -7.61 -12.69 -2.57
CA LYS A 39 -7.63 -13.52 -1.36
C LYS A 39 -8.74 -13.17 -0.39
N HIS A 40 -9.25 -11.94 -0.45
CA HIS A 40 -10.26 -11.40 0.45
C HIS A 40 -11.33 -10.58 -0.29
N PRO A 41 -11.96 -11.11 -1.36
CA PRO A 41 -12.92 -10.36 -2.18
C PRO A 41 -14.15 -9.87 -1.38
N GLU A 42 -14.45 -10.50 -0.25
CA GLU A 42 -15.53 -10.13 0.66
C GLU A 42 -15.21 -8.95 1.59
N LYS A 43 -13.94 -8.55 1.67
CA LYS A 43 -13.49 -7.51 2.61
C LYS A 43 -13.23 -6.20 1.87
N THR A 44 -13.66 -5.09 2.47
CA THR A 44 -13.27 -3.76 2.02
C THR A 44 -11.78 -3.52 2.31
N PRO A 45 -10.95 -3.21 1.30
CA PRO A 45 -9.56 -2.86 1.53
C PRO A 45 -9.45 -1.56 2.35
N LYS A 46 -8.53 -1.55 3.32
CA LYS A 46 -8.04 -0.33 3.98
C LYS A 46 -7.69 0.76 2.97
N SER A 47 -7.92 2.01 3.37
CA SER A 47 -7.36 3.17 2.65
C SER A 47 -5.82 3.13 2.63
N ARG A 48 -5.22 3.91 1.74
CA ARG A 48 -3.76 4.02 1.62
C ARG A 48 -3.11 4.42 2.95
N GLU A 49 -3.69 5.39 3.64
CA GLU A 49 -3.21 5.86 4.94
C GLU A 49 -3.27 4.75 6.00
N GLU A 50 -4.43 4.12 6.15
CA GLU A 50 -4.63 3.03 7.13
C GLU A 50 -3.71 1.84 6.87
N PHE A 51 -3.48 1.51 5.60
CA PHE A 51 -2.53 0.46 5.20
C PHE A 51 -1.11 0.80 5.66
N PHE A 52 -0.60 2.00 5.37
CA PHE A 52 0.76 2.36 5.74
C PHE A 52 0.91 2.56 7.26
N LYS A 53 -0.11 3.06 7.94
CA LYS A 53 -0.14 3.17 9.40
C LYS A 53 0.00 1.79 10.06
N ASP A 54 -0.81 0.83 9.64
CA ASP A 54 -0.74 -0.56 10.13
C ASP A 54 0.57 -1.26 9.72
N TYR A 55 1.07 -1.01 8.52
CA TYR A 55 2.37 -1.52 8.08
C TYR A 55 3.53 -1.01 8.97
N LEU A 56 3.57 0.29 9.27
CA LEU A 56 4.60 0.88 10.13
C LEU A 56 4.48 0.40 11.57
N GLU A 57 3.25 0.34 12.10
CA GLU A 57 2.99 -0.21 13.42
C GLU A 57 3.51 -1.64 13.52
N ARG A 58 3.26 -2.47 12.50
CA ARG A 58 3.78 -3.84 12.47
C ARG A 58 5.30 -3.91 12.36
N LYS A 59 5.89 -3.03 11.56
CA LYS A 59 7.34 -3.03 11.30
C LYS A 59 8.15 -2.58 12.52
N TYR A 60 7.64 -1.62 13.29
CA TYR A 60 8.42 -0.95 14.33
C TYR A 60 7.89 -1.16 15.75
N ASN A 61 6.59 -1.42 15.92
CA ASN A 61 5.95 -1.43 17.24
C ASN A 61 5.35 -2.80 17.62
N SER A 62 5.08 -3.70 16.66
CA SER A 62 4.64 -5.05 17.01
C SER A 62 5.83 -5.96 17.28
N GLY A 63 5.98 -6.40 18.53
CA GLY A 63 6.97 -7.41 18.96
C GLY A 63 6.74 -8.82 18.38
N GLY A 64 6.06 -8.95 17.24
CA GLY A 64 5.74 -10.22 16.59
C GLY A 64 5.10 -10.04 15.21
N LEU A 65 5.36 -11.00 14.32
CA LEU A 65 4.88 -11.07 12.94
C LEU A 65 3.36 -11.37 12.87
N ASN A 66 2.52 -10.34 13.03
CA ASN A 66 1.13 -10.41 12.60
C ASN A 66 1.08 -10.31 11.07
N ARG A 67 1.41 -11.42 10.40
CA ARG A 67 1.28 -11.56 8.95
C ARG A 67 -0.21 -11.70 8.63
N CYS A 68 -0.76 -10.72 7.89
CA CYS A 68 -1.91 -11.05 7.06
C CYS A 68 -1.42 -12.09 6.04
N CYS A 69 -2.26 -13.08 5.75
CA CYS A 69 -1.95 -14.26 4.94
C CYS A 69 -1.19 -13.93 3.65
#